data_AF-A0A3D9GX10-F1
#
_entry.id   AF-A0A3D9GX10-F1
#
_cell.length_a   1.000
_cell.length_b   1.000
_cell.length_c   1.000
_cell.angle_alpha   90.00
_cell.angle_beta   90.00
_cell.angle_gamma   90.00
#
_symmetry.space_group_name_H-M   'P 1'
#
loop_
_entity.id
_entity.type
_entity.pdbx_description
1 polymer ?
#
loop_
_entity_poly.entity_id
_entity_poly.type
_entity_poly.pdbx_seq_one_letter_code
_entity_poly.pdbx_strand_id
1 'polypeptide(L)'
;MTTSTEQPQVSLADIDIPFLQKYYEPCGDVVLHPFYVGEGDLKQSILLIYCEGMTDEVQINQFVLPRLEQMYMETGFVSKDSIRAYQSLPLKEMKTQNVLSELDTQVFQGMMILYFQHMNTFYQLNVSSTPSRSPEESSTESSIKGPQDGFTENLSMNLALVRKRLRTQSLCVEKFVLSERGHTQIALMYIRDIINQDIADEIRKKIQSFNGDAIIGTTQIEDLVQGRLKSVFPLTDYVGRPDYVASSLLAGRFVIMFDGSPMGIIAPITLFSLIKSPEDSNMPFHIVSVQRFLRISGLFIAMFLPGFYVALTTFNLEQIPTPLLATIMNSRIGLPFSIPLECFLMLFLFQVFHEAGTRLPKPVGQTVTVVGGLIVGDAAIRAGVTSPTMVVAVAVTIIATFTLVNQILSGTTAIIRLYVLLLSSCLGMFGFFIAMFSVLLHLAKLENFGVPYLAPASPFIAKDFWEGLFRKPVKLFKYRPRVLRTQDDTRKGD
;
A
#
# COMPACT_ATOMS: atom_id res chain seq x y z
N MET A 1 12.28 -23.86 22.37
CA MET A 1 12.13 -25.24 21.88
C MET A 1 11.45 -25.15 20.54
N THR A 2 12.13 -25.69 19.54
CA THR A 2 11.94 -25.55 18.10
C THR A 2 10.64 -26.20 17.63
N THR A 3 9.77 -25.42 17.00
CA THR A 3 8.79 -25.92 16.03
C THR A 3 9.12 -25.24 14.72
N SER A 4 10.20 -25.69 14.09
CA SER A 4 10.35 -25.50 12.65
C SER A 4 9.10 -26.08 12.01
N THR A 5 8.39 -25.27 11.23
CA THR A 5 7.29 -25.71 10.38
C THR A 5 7.87 -26.67 9.35
N GLU A 6 7.99 -27.95 9.72
CA GLU A 6 8.29 -29.02 8.77
C GLU A 6 7.14 -29.00 7.75
N GLN A 7 7.44 -28.50 6.55
CA GLN A 7 6.61 -28.80 5.39
C GLN A 7 6.48 -30.34 5.35
N PRO A 8 5.27 -30.89 5.28
CA PRO A 8 5.10 -32.33 5.31
C PRO A 8 5.97 -32.95 4.21
N GLN A 9 6.83 -33.91 4.56
CA GLN A 9 7.54 -34.73 3.59
C GLN A 9 6.51 -35.62 2.88
N VAL A 10 5.78 -35.04 1.94
CA VAL A 10 4.81 -35.75 1.11
C VAL A 10 5.62 -36.53 0.07
N SER A 11 5.42 -37.85 0.05
CA SER A 11 6.05 -38.70 -0.95
C SER A 11 5.42 -38.42 -2.32
N LEU A 12 6.19 -38.54 -3.41
CA LEU A 12 5.68 -38.38 -4.78
C LEU A 12 4.42 -39.22 -5.04
N ALA A 13 4.27 -40.36 -4.38
CA ALA A 13 3.14 -41.27 -4.54
C ALA A 13 1.81 -40.74 -3.99
N ASP A 14 1.84 -39.74 -3.11
CA ASP A 14 0.66 -39.18 -2.45
C ASP A 14 0.18 -37.86 -3.09
N ILE A 15 0.89 -37.38 -4.14
CA ILE A 15 0.57 -36.13 -4.82
C ILE A 15 -0.35 -36.41 -6.01
N ASP A 16 -1.65 -36.20 -5.79
CA ASP A 16 -2.68 -36.28 -6.83
C ASP A 16 -3.22 -34.88 -7.24
N ILE A 17 -3.99 -34.82 -8.33
CA ILE A 17 -4.63 -33.59 -8.79
C ILE A 17 -5.50 -32.92 -7.69
N PRO A 18 -6.36 -33.65 -6.94
CA PRO A 18 -7.15 -33.05 -5.87
C PRO A 18 -6.28 -32.51 -4.73
N PHE A 19 -5.13 -33.15 -4.46
CA PHE A 19 -4.17 -32.65 -3.47
C PHE A 19 -3.57 -31.31 -3.93
N LEU A 20 -3.12 -31.22 -5.18
CA LEU A 20 -2.55 -29.99 -5.75
C LEU A 20 -3.59 -28.85 -5.82
N GLN A 21 -4.85 -29.17 -6.12
CA GLN A 21 -5.96 -28.21 -6.08
C GLN A 21 -6.14 -27.62 -4.69
N LYS A 22 -6.16 -28.46 -3.65
CA LYS A 22 -6.25 -28.01 -2.27
C LYS A 22 -4.99 -27.27 -1.80
N TYR A 23 -3.82 -27.66 -2.28
CA TYR A 23 -2.53 -27.05 -1.91
C TYR A 23 -2.40 -25.62 -2.46
N TYR A 24 -2.85 -25.38 -3.69
CA TYR A 24 -2.83 -24.06 -4.34
C TYR A 24 -4.14 -23.26 -4.22
N GLU A 25 -5.20 -23.80 -3.63
CA GLU A 25 -6.46 -23.08 -3.32
C GLU A 25 -6.23 -21.67 -2.73
N PRO A 26 -5.26 -21.44 -1.82
CA PRO A 26 -5.01 -20.11 -1.26
C PRO A 26 -4.29 -19.14 -2.21
N CYS A 27 -3.69 -19.65 -3.28
CA CYS A 27 -2.91 -18.90 -4.24
C CYS A 27 -3.72 -18.79 -5.54
N GLY A 28 -4.72 -17.91 -5.57
CA GLY A 28 -5.58 -17.71 -6.74
C GLY A 28 -4.86 -17.13 -7.97
N ASP A 29 -3.58 -16.77 -7.85
CA ASP A 29 -2.68 -16.43 -8.95
C ASP A 29 -1.95 -17.66 -9.53
N VAL A 30 -2.08 -18.85 -8.95
CA VAL A 30 -1.60 -20.12 -9.52
C VAL A 30 -2.74 -20.79 -10.29
N VAL A 31 -2.50 -21.06 -11.58
CA VAL A 31 -3.44 -21.72 -12.46
C VAL A 31 -3.11 -23.20 -12.55
N LEU A 32 -4.13 -24.03 -12.30
CA LEU A 32 -4.11 -25.47 -12.47
C LEU A 32 -4.98 -25.83 -13.69
N HIS A 33 -4.35 -26.01 -14.84
CA HIS A 33 -5.05 -26.25 -16.10
C HIS A 33 -4.92 -27.72 -16.52
N PRO A 34 -5.97 -28.54 -16.42
CA PRO A 34 -5.95 -29.91 -16.93
C PRO A 34 -5.98 -29.88 -18.47
N PHE A 35 -5.00 -30.53 -19.08
CA PHE A 35 -4.87 -30.69 -20.52
C PHE A 35 -5.00 -32.17 -20.88
N TYR A 36 -5.89 -32.48 -21.83
CA TYR A 36 -6.17 -33.85 -22.23
C TYR A 36 -5.68 -34.11 -23.63
N VAL A 37 -4.98 -35.23 -23.82
CA VAL A 37 -4.49 -35.69 -25.13
C VAL A 37 -5.00 -37.10 -25.43
N GLY A 38 -5.20 -37.39 -26.72
CA GLY A 38 -5.71 -38.68 -27.20
C GLY A 38 -7.23 -38.77 -27.33
N GLU A 39 -7.69 -39.81 -28.02
CA GLU A 39 -9.10 -40.09 -28.27
C GLU A 39 -9.53 -41.42 -27.62
N GLY A 40 -10.80 -41.50 -27.20
CA GLY A 40 -11.40 -42.72 -26.63
C GLY A 40 -10.78 -43.15 -25.29
N ASP A 41 -10.54 -44.46 -25.12
CA ASP A 41 -10.01 -45.07 -23.89
C ASP A 41 -8.51 -44.78 -23.63
N LEU A 42 -7.82 -44.14 -24.59
CA LEU A 42 -6.40 -43.76 -24.49
C LEU A 42 -6.21 -42.31 -24.01
N LYS A 43 -7.27 -41.66 -23.50
CA LYS A 43 -7.21 -40.28 -23.06
C LYS A 43 -6.26 -40.13 -21.86
N GLN A 44 -5.18 -39.39 -22.04
CA GLN A 44 -4.23 -39.08 -20.97
C GLN A 44 -4.42 -37.65 -20.48
N SER A 45 -4.30 -37.48 -19.16
CA SER A 45 -4.42 -36.19 -18.48
C SER A 45 -3.05 -35.69 -18.07
N ILE A 46 -2.71 -34.47 -18.51
CA ILE A 46 -1.53 -33.72 -18.09
C ILE A 46 -2.04 -32.50 -17.32
N LEU A 47 -1.56 -32.26 -16.11
CA LEU A 47 -1.88 -31.04 -15.38
C LEU A 47 -0.78 -30.00 -15.61
N LEU A 48 -1.17 -28.84 -16.13
CA LEU A 48 -0.29 -27.68 -16.25
C LEU A 48 -0.43 -26.82 -14.99
N ILE A 49 0.68 -26.47 -14.36
CA ILE A 49 0.74 -25.63 -13.17
C ILE A 49 1.64 -24.45 -13.47
N TYR A 50 1.10 -23.24 -13.39
CA TYR A 50 1.86 -22.02 -13.65
C TYR A 50 1.29 -20.83 -12.87
N CYS A 51 2.09 -19.78 -12.67
CA CYS A 51 1.65 -18.55 -12.01
C CYS A 51 1.24 -17.51 -13.05
N GLU A 52 -0.02 -17.08 -13.00
CA GLU A 52 -0.57 -16.04 -13.87
C GLU A 52 0.23 -14.74 -13.73
N GLY A 53 0.45 -14.04 -14.84
CA GLY A 53 1.24 -12.81 -14.90
C GLY A 53 2.76 -13.00 -14.71
N MET A 54 3.22 -14.17 -14.30
CA MET A 54 4.65 -14.53 -14.25
C MET A 54 5.09 -15.39 -15.45
N THR A 55 4.13 -15.92 -16.20
CA THR A 55 4.34 -16.77 -17.40
C THR A 55 3.78 -16.12 -18.66
N ASP A 56 4.35 -16.46 -19.82
CA ASP A 56 3.86 -16.02 -21.13
C ASP A 56 2.72 -16.92 -21.63
N GLU A 57 1.47 -16.48 -21.48
CA GLU A 57 0.29 -17.21 -21.95
C GLU A 57 0.27 -17.44 -23.47
N VAL A 58 0.88 -16.53 -24.25
CA VAL A 58 0.99 -16.69 -25.71
C VAL A 58 1.91 -17.85 -26.01
N GLN A 59 3.05 -17.95 -25.32
CA GLN A 59 3.94 -19.10 -25.48
C GLN A 59 3.28 -20.42 -25.10
N ILE A 60 2.52 -20.43 -24.01
CA ILE A 60 1.77 -21.60 -23.56
C ILE A 60 0.82 -22.08 -24.66
N ASN A 61 -0.06 -21.19 -25.12
CA ASN A 61 -1.14 -21.56 -26.04
C ASN A 61 -0.63 -21.86 -27.46
N GLN A 62 0.35 -21.11 -27.96
CA GLN A 62 0.80 -21.22 -29.36
C GLN A 62 1.94 -22.22 -29.56
N PHE A 63 2.76 -22.48 -28.54
CA PHE A 63 3.94 -23.35 -28.68
C PHE A 63 3.91 -24.56 -27.76
N VAL A 64 3.48 -24.42 -26.50
CA VAL A 64 3.52 -25.54 -25.55
C VAL A 64 2.41 -26.53 -25.83
N LEU A 65 1.14 -26.09 -25.86
CA LEU A 65 0.01 -26.99 -26.05
C LEU A 65 0.09 -27.79 -27.36
N PRO A 66 0.35 -27.17 -28.54
CA PRO A 66 0.41 -27.92 -29.79
C PRO A 66 1.59 -28.91 -29.84
N ARG A 67 2.73 -28.56 -29.23
CA ARG A 67 3.87 -29.48 -29.13
C ARG A 67 3.62 -30.63 -28.17
N LEU A 68 2.84 -30.42 -27.11
CA LEU A 68 2.41 -31.51 -26.23
C LEU A 68 1.50 -32.50 -26.96
N GLU A 69 0.59 -32.02 -27.81
CA GLU A 69 -0.23 -32.89 -28.67
C GLU A 69 0.63 -33.68 -29.66
N GLN A 70 1.56 -33.01 -30.34
CA GLN A 70 2.47 -33.67 -31.27
C GLN A 70 3.35 -34.71 -30.55
N MET A 71 3.88 -34.37 -29.37
CA MET A 71 4.67 -35.29 -28.54
C MET A 71 3.84 -36.52 -28.15
N TYR A 72 2.56 -36.34 -27.82
CA TYR A 72 1.66 -37.46 -27.54
C TYR A 72 1.47 -38.35 -28.78
N MET A 73 1.26 -37.77 -29.96
CA MET A 73 1.12 -38.54 -31.22
C MET A 73 2.38 -39.36 -31.56
N GLU A 74 3.58 -38.85 -31.24
CA GLU A 74 4.83 -39.53 -31.54
C GLU A 74 5.25 -40.55 -30.47
N THR A 75 4.94 -40.29 -29.19
CA THR A 75 5.47 -41.07 -28.06
C THR A 75 4.43 -41.84 -27.27
N GLY A 76 3.15 -41.51 -27.41
CA GLY A 76 2.03 -42.02 -26.61
C GLY A 76 2.17 -41.84 -25.09
N PHE A 77 3.16 -41.04 -24.66
CA PHE A 77 3.70 -40.96 -23.30
C PHE A 77 3.87 -42.33 -22.61
N VAL A 78 4.35 -43.32 -23.37
CA VAL A 78 4.46 -44.70 -22.90
C VAL A 78 5.54 -44.87 -21.83
N SER A 79 6.59 -44.04 -21.83
CA SER A 79 7.68 -44.11 -20.85
C SER A 79 8.35 -42.77 -20.57
N LYS A 80 9.10 -42.68 -19.46
CA LYS A 80 9.93 -41.51 -19.14
C LYS A 80 11.02 -41.27 -20.20
N ASP A 81 11.55 -42.33 -20.80
CA ASP A 81 12.62 -42.25 -21.78
C ASP A 81 12.12 -41.74 -23.14
N SER A 82 10.87 -42.05 -23.51
CA SER A 82 10.25 -41.50 -24.73
C SER A 82 10.00 -39.99 -24.61
N ILE A 83 9.67 -39.48 -23.41
CA ILE A 83 9.57 -38.04 -23.16
C ILE A 83 10.95 -37.37 -23.20
N ARG A 84 11.98 -37.99 -22.59
CA ARG A 84 13.34 -37.45 -22.60
C ARG A 84 13.97 -37.40 -23.99
N ALA A 85 13.59 -38.35 -24.86
CA ALA A 85 14.08 -38.41 -26.24
C ALA A 85 13.48 -37.31 -27.14
N TYR A 86 12.36 -36.69 -26.71
CA TYR A 86 11.68 -35.67 -27.48
C TYR A 86 12.39 -34.31 -27.35
N GLN A 87 13.24 -33.98 -28.33
CA GLN A 87 14.10 -32.78 -28.28
C GLN A 87 13.38 -31.46 -28.60
N SER A 88 12.18 -31.50 -29.18
CA SER A 88 11.50 -30.29 -29.65
C SER A 88 10.88 -29.46 -28.51
N LEU A 89 10.70 -30.06 -27.32
CA LEU A 89 10.28 -29.40 -26.10
C LEU A 89 11.33 -29.62 -25.00
N PRO A 90 12.01 -28.56 -24.50
CA PRO A 90 13.10 -28.71 -23.53
C PRO A 90 12.55 -28.99 -22.12
N LEU A 91 12.01 -30.19 -21.92
CA LEU A 91 11.46 -30.66 -20.66
C LEU A 91 12.57 -31.14 -19.73
N LYS A 92 12.63 -30.58 -18.52
CA LYS A 92 13.54 -31.04 -17.47
C LYS A 92 12.76 -31.74 -16.38
N GLU A 93 13.08 -33.00 -16.13
CA GLU A 93 12.46 -33.77 -15.04
C GLU A 93 12.89 -33.22 -13.67
N MET A 94 11.93 -33.07 -12.77
CA MET A 94 12.19 -32.72 -11.36
C MET A 94 12.53 -34.01 -10.60
N LYS A 95 13.71 -34.05 -9.97
CA LYS A 95 14.25 -35.27 -9.32
C LYS A 95 14.43 -35.14 -7.81
N THR A 96 13.87 -34.10 -7.19
CA THR A 96 14.16 -33.73 -5.80
C THR A 96 13.32 -34.51 -4.81
N GLN A 97 13.87 -34.76 -3.61
CA GLN A 97 13.18 -35.44 -2.51
C GLN A 97 12.09 -34.58 -1.85
N ASN A 98 12.21 -33.24 -1.93
CA ASN A 98 11.21 -32.28 -1.46
C ASN A 98 10.50 -31.63 -2.65
N VAL A 99 9.54 -32.36 -3.23
CA VAL A 99 8.86 -31.96 -4.47
C VAL A 99 8.05 -30.68 -4.29
N LEU A 100 7.36 -30.50 -3.16
CA LEU A 100 6.50 -29.32 -2.92
C LEU A 100 7.29 -28.01 -2.87
N SER A 101 8.39 -27.98 -2.12
CA SER A 101 9.25 -26.79 -2.05
C SER A 101 9.85 -26.43 -3.41
N GLU A 102 10.25 -27.43 -4.20
CA GLU A 102 10.76 -27.21 -5.55
C GLU A 102 9.65 -26.71 -6.49
N LEU A 103 8.45 -27.31 -6.43
CA LEU A 103 7.28 -26.87 -7.19
C LEU A 103 6.98 -25.39 -6.94
N ASP A 104 6.86 -24.98 -5.68
CA ASP A 104 6.59 -23.59 -5.31
C ASP A 104 7.67 -22.65 -5.82
N THR A 105 8.93 -23.03 -5.65
CA THR A 105 10.07 -22.22 -6.09
C THR A 105 10.06 -22.02 -7.61
N GLN A 106 9.77 -23.06 -8.38
CA GLN A 106 9.77 -23.00 -9.84
C GLN A 106 8.53 -22.27 -10.37
N VAL A 107 7.33 -22.57 -9.85
CA VAL A 107 6.07 -21.92 -10.24
C VAL A 107 6.14 -20.41 -9.99
N PHE A 108 6.61 -19.99 -8.80
CA PHE A 108 6.77 -18.56 -8.48
C PHE A 108 7.96 -17.88 -9.16
N GLN A 109 8.82 -18.63 -9.85
CA GLN A 109 9.83 -18.09 -10.77
C GLN A 109 9.29 -17.87 -12.19
N GLY A 110 8.04 -18.28 -12.47
CA GLY A 110 7.45 -18.21 -13.81
C GLY A 110 7.76 -19.45 -14.66
N MET A 111 8.20 -20.55 -14.06
CA MET A 111 8.30 -21.82 -14.78
C MET A 111 6.91 -22.46 -14.85
N MET A 112 6.63 -23.16 -15.95
CA MET A 112 5.48 -24.04 -16.03
C MET A 112 5.90 -25.45 -15.59
N ILE A 113 5.09 -26.05 -14.73
CA ILE A 113 5.23 -27.45 -14.36
C ILE A 113 4.17 -28.27 -15.09
N LEU A 114 4.61 -29.40 -15.64
CA LEU A 114 3.77 -30.41 -16.27
C LEU A 114 3.76 -31.64 -15.37
N TYR A 115 2.59 -32.00 -14.86
CA TYR A 115 2.39 -33.23 -14.10
C TYR A 115 1.73 -34.29 -14.98
N PHE A 116 2.47 -35.36 -15.25
CA PHE A 116 1.99 -36.51 -16.02
C PHE A 116 1.45 -37.57 -15.05
N GLN A 117 0.14 -37.56 -14.84
CA GLN A 117 -0.53 -38.38 -13.81
C GLN A 117 -0.23 -39.88 -13.97
N HIS A 118 -0.24 -40.41 -15.20
CA HIS A 118 -0.02 -41.83 -15.45
C HIS A 118 1.38 -42.33 -15.06
N MET A 119 2.38 -41.46 -15.11
CA MET A 119 3.78 -41.80 -14.78
C MET A 119 4.24 -41.26 -13.43
N ASN A 120 3.37 -40.50 -12.76
CA ASN A 120 3.66 -39.77 -11.53
C ASN A 120 4.97 -38.99 -11.60
N THR A 121 5.14 -38.20 -12.67
CA THR A 121 6.34 -37.39 -12.93
C THR A 121 6.02 -35.93 -13.17
N PHE A 122 6.91 -35.08 -12.64
CA PHE A 122 6.89 -33.64 -12.86
C PHE A 122 8.01 -33.25 -13.81
N TYR A 123 7.67 -32.48 -14.83
CA TYR A 123 8.62 -31.82 -15.71
C TYR A 123 8.45 -30.32 -15.61
N GLN A 124 9.56 -29.58 -15.71
CA GLN A 124 9.54 -28.13 -15.78
C GLN A 124 9.89 -27.65 -17.18
N LEU A 125 9.23 -26.57 -17.59
CA LEU A 125 9.46 -25.86 -18.84
C LEU A 125 9.58 -24.36 -18.53
N ASN A 126 10.60 -23.72 -19.11
CA ASN A 126 10.76 -22.29 -18.97
C ASN A 126 9.83 -21.55 -19.95
N VAL A 127 8.78 -20.96 -19.40
CA VAL A 127 7.88 -20.01 -20.08
C VAL A 127 7.80 -18.70 -19.31
N SER A 128 8.85 -18.39 -18.55
CA SER A 128 8.88 -17.24 -17.65
C SER A 128 8.83 -15.94 -18.43
N SER A 129 7.88 -15.09 -18.06
CA SER A 129 7.73 -13.73 -18.56
C SER A 129 7.44 -12.82 -17.38
N THR A 130 8.39 -12.80 -16.45
CA THR A 130 8.23 -11.99 -15.25
C THR A 130 8.14 -10.51 -15.65
N PRO A 131 7.25 -9.72 -15.03
CA PRO A 131 7.15 -8.28 -15.26
C PRO A 131 8.51 -7.61 -15.33
N SER A 132 8.90 -7.17 -16.53
CA SER A 132 10.14 -6.41 -16.79
C SER A 132 9.81 -4.91 -16.87
N ARG A 133 10.70 -4.03 -17.35
CA ARG A 133 10.65 -2.55 -17.19
C ARG A 133 9.47 -1.81 -17.87
N SER A 134 8.38 -2.51 -18.15
CA SER A 134 7.14 -2.03 -18.77
C SER A 134 5.97 -1.81 -17.78
N PRO A 135 6.19 -1.53 -16.49
CA PRO A 135 5.30 -0.64 -15.75
C PRO A 135 5.92 0.75 -15.68
N GLU A 136 5.11 1.78 -15.94
CA GLU A 136 5.52 3.17 -15.77
C GLU A 136 5.93 3.45 -14.31
N GLU A 137 6.76 4.48 -14.11
CA GLU A 137 7.07 4.94 -12.75
C GLU A 137 5.79 5.36 -12.05
N SER A 138 5.61 4.98 -10.78
CA SER A 138 4.45 5.38 -9.98
C SER A 138 4.21 6.88 -10.09
N SER A 139 3.05 7.27 -10.63
CA SER A 139 2.71 8.67 -10.86
C SER A 139 2.60 9.47 -9.56
N THR A 140 2.24 8.78 -8.47
CA THR A 140 2.08 9.32 -7.12
C THR A 140 3.37 9.34 -6.31
N GLU A 141 4.32 8.44 -6.59
CA GLU A 141 5.50 8.20 -5.76
C GLU A 141 6.76 8.01 -6.61
N SER A 142 7.34 9.11 -7.10
CA SER A 142 8.62 9.06 -7.82
C SER A 142 9.77 8.70 -6.90
N SER A 143 10.66 7.81 -7.32
CA SER A 143 11.75 7.29 -6.47
C SER A 143 13.11 7.78 -6.92
N ILE A 144 13.81 8.54 -6.07
CA ILE A 144 15.22 8.92 -6.33
C ILE A 144 16.14 7.70 -6.18
N LYS A 145 15.78 6.77 -5.28
CA LYS A 145 16.57 5.56 -4.97
C LYS A 145 15.68 4.38 -4.61
N GLY A 146 15.79 3.30 -5.39
CA GLY A 146 15.05 2.05 -5.18
C GLY A 146 14.41 1.53 -6.47
N PRO A 147 13.55 0.52 -6.37
CA PRO A 147 12.73 0.07 -7.49
C PRO A 147 11.85 1.21 -8.01
N GLN A 148 11.70 1.28 -9.33
CA GLN A 148 10.88 2.28 -10.03
C GLN A 148 9.61 1.69 -10.63
N ASP A 149 9.40 0.38 -10.50
CA ASP A 149 8.18 -0.27 -10.98
C ASP A 149 6.97 0.18 -10.16
N GLY A 150 5.98 0.73 -10.84
CA GLY A 150 4.65 1.02 -10.31
C GLY A 150 3.64 -0.08 -10.63
N PHE A 151 2.51 -0.05 -9.94
CA PHE A 151 1.33 -0.80 -10.37
C PHE A 151 0.73 -0.19 -11.64
N THR A 152 0.03 -1.03 -12.42
CA THR A 152 -0.72 -0.66 -13.62
C THR A 152 -2.21 -0.92 -13.40
N GLU A 153 -3.05 -0.63 -14.38
CA GLU A 153 -4.49 -0.90 -14.28
C GLU A 153 -4.83 -2.41 -14.38
N ASN A 154 -3.87 -3.26 -14.73
CA ASN A 154 -4.10 -4.71 -14.88
C ASN A 154 -3.86 -5.47 -13.57
N LEU A 155 -4.91 -6.13 -13.05
CA LEU A 155 -4.84 -6.85 -11.78
C LEU A 155 -3.79 -7.98 -11.79
N SER A 156 -3.76 -8.83 -12.82
CA SER A 156 -2.85 -9.97 -12.90
C SER A 156 -1.37 -9.54 -12.93
N MET A 157 -1.07 -8.44 -13.63
CA MET A 157 0.25 -7.82 -13.63
C MET A 157 0.65 -7.31 -12.24
N ASN A 158 -0.28 -6.65 -11.53
CA ASN A 158 -0.04 -6.14 -10.18
C ASN A 158 0.23 -7.27 -9.17
N LEU A 159 -0.54 -8.36 -9.24
CA LEU A 159 -0.32 -9.56 -8.44
C LEU A 159 1.07 -10.16 -8.71
N ALA A 160 1.45 -10.27 -9.98
CA ALA A 160 2.78 -10.75 -10.37
C ALA A 160 3.92 -9.86 -9.86
N LEU A 161 3.76 -8.53 -9.87
CA LEU A 161 4.76 -7.59 -9.31
C LEU A 161 5.01 -7.80 -7.81
N VAL A 162 3.98 -8.17 -7.05
CA VAL A 162 4.09 -8.53 -5.63
C VAL A 162 4.69 -9.93 -5.47
N ARG A 163 4.19 -10.93 -6.21
CA ARG A 163 4.67 -12.31 -6.17
C ARG A 163 6.15 -12.44 -6.55
N LYS A 164 6.62 -11.63 -7.50
CA LYS A 164 8.04 -11.54 -7.90
C LYS A 164 8.96 -11.24 -6.70
N ARG A 165 8.48 -10.47 -5.72
CA ARG A 165 9.20 -10.11 -4.49
C ARG A 165 8.98 -11.11 -3.36
N LEU A 166 7.76 -11.66 -3.27
CA LEU A 166 7.34 -12.60 -2.22
C LEU A 166 7.03 -13.98 -2.83
N ARG A 167 8.09 -14.72 -3.17
CA ARG A 167 8.00 -16.07 -3.75
C ARG A 167 7.81 -17.13 -2.67
N THR A 168 6.69 -17.04 -1.96
CA THR A 168 6.33 -17.99 -0.91
C THR A 168 4.88 -18.44 -1.07
N GLN A 169 4.63 -19.71 -0.78
CA GLN A 169 3.28 -20.26 -0.73
C GLN A 169 2.44 -19.63 0.39
N SER A 170 3.08 -19.12 1.44
CA SER A 170 2.39 -18.45 2.56
C SER A 170 1.65 -17.18 2.14
N LEU A 171 2.03 -16.57 1.00
CA LEU A 171 1.32 -15.42 0.43
C LEU A 171 0.05 -15.92 -0.26
N CYS A 172 -1.07 -15.69 0.41
CA CYS A 172 -2.42 -15.96 -0.08
C CYS A 172 -2.88 -14.84 -1.00
N VAL A 173 -3.55 -15.22 -2.09
CA VAL A 173 -4.19 -14.34 -3.07
C VAL A 173 -5.60 -14.88 -3.28
N GLU A 174 -6.58 -14.27 -2.63
CA GLU A 174 -7.99 -14.64 -2.79
C GLU A 174 -8.64 -13.72 -3.81
N LYS A 175 -9.11 -14.29 -4.93
CA LYS A 175 -9.80 -13.54 -5.99
C LYS A 175 -11.32 -13.58 -5.77
N PHE A 176 -11.96 -12.44 -5.94
CA PHE A 176 -13.40 -12.25 -5.86
C PHE A 176 -13.88 -11.54 -7.13
N VAL A 177 -15.08 -11.87 -7.58
CA VAL A 177 -15.78 -11.09 -8.61
C VAL A 177 -16.94 -10.41 -7.89
N LEU A 178 -16.85 -9.09 -7.76
CA LEU A 178 -17.89 -8.30 -7.08
C LEU A 178 -18.77 -7.58 -8.10
N SER A 179 -19.99 -7.26 -7.64
CA SER A 179 -21.01 -6.48 -8.36
C SER A 179 -21.68 -7.24 -9.51
N GLU A 180 -23.02 -7.13 -9.59
CA GLU A 180 -23.82 -7.84 -10.60
C GLU A 180 -23.68 -7.26 -12.02
N ARG A 181 -23.42 -5.95 -12.15
CA ARG A 181 -23.31 -5.30 -13.46
C ARG A 181 -21.87 -5.12 -13.91
N GLY A 182 -20.98 -4.73 -12.99
CA GLY A 182 -19.58 -4.45 -13.29
C GLY A 182 -18.69 -5.70 -13.42
N HIS A 183 -19.01 -6.79 -12.72
CA HIS A 183 -18.17 -7.99 -12.63
C HIS A 183 -16.68 -7.69 -12.38
N THR A 184 -16.41 -6.71 -11.51
CA THR A 184 -15.05 -6.24 -11.25
C THR A 184 -14.28 -7.29 -10.47
N GLN A 185 -13.12 -7.69 -10.98
CA GLN A 185 -12.22 -8.60 -10.28
C GLN A 185 -11.45 -7.87 -9.18
N ILE A 186 -11.40 -8.49 -8.00
CA ILE A 186 -10.71 -8.00 -6.82
C ILE A 186 -9.83 -9.11 -6.28
N ALA A 187 -8.65 -8.75 -5.80
CA ALA A 187 -7.75 -9.65 -5.11
C ALA A 187 -7.47 -9.15 -3.69
N LEU A 188 -7.67 -10.02 -2.71
CA LEU A 188 -7.23 -9.85 -1.34
C LEU A 188 -5.91 -10.61 -1.16
N MET A 189 -4.87 -9.91 -0.75
CA MET A 189 -3.55 -10.46 -0.48
C MET A 189 -3.18 -10.36 1.00
N TYR A 190 -2.63 -11.43 1.56
CA TYR A 190 -2.08 -11.46 2.92
C TYR A 190 -1.09 -12.64 3.07
N ILE A 191 -0.24 -12.60 4.09
CA ILE A 191 0.63 -13.75 4.42
C ILE A 191 -0.01 -14.54 5.56
N ARG A 192 -0.44 -15.76 5.28
CA ARG A 192 -1.20 -16.64 6.20
C ARG A 192 -0.53 -16.84 7.54
N ASP A 193 0.78 -17.04 7.53
CA ASP A 193 1.55 -17.38 8.73
C ASP A 193 1.84 -16.14 9.60
N ILE A 194 1.54 -14.95 9.09
CA ILE A 194 1.85 -13.68 9.75
C ILE A 194 0.58 -12.96 10.19
N ILE A 195 -0.42 -12.83 9.30
CA ILE A 195 -1.61 -12.03 9.56
C ILE A 195 -2.40 -12.60 10.74
N ASN A 196 -3.08 -11.73 11.50
CA ASN A 196 -4.11 -12.18 12.42
C ASN A 196 -5.32 -12.73 11.63
N GLN A 197 -5.70 -13.98 11.86
CA GLN A 197 -6.82 -14.62 11.14
C GLN A 197 -8.14 -13.90 11.36
N ASP A 198 -8.38 -13.31 12.54
CA ASP A 198 -9.60 -12.54 12.80
C ASP A 198 -9.73 -11.36 11.82
N ILE A 199 -8.60 -10.71 11.50
CA ILE A 199 -8.55 -9.59 10.55
C ILE A 199 -8.85 -10.09 9.14
N ALA A 200 -8.23 -11.20 8.72
CA ALA A 200 -8.44 -11.80 7.41
C ALA A 200 -9.90 -12.26 7.21
N ASP A 201 -10.50 -12.87 8.22
CA ASP A 201 -11.89 -13.31 8.19
C ASP A 201 -12.88 -12.15 8.18
N GLU A 202 -12.61 -11.08 8.95
CA GLU A 202 -13.44 -9.88 8.96
C GLU A 202 -13.45 -9.20 7.58
N ILE A 203 -12.28 -9.03 6.94
CA ILE A 203 -12.23 -8.40 5.62
C ILE A 203 -12.85 -9.29 4.55
N ARG A 204 -12.65 -10.62 4.61
CA ARG A 204 -13.31 -11.56 3.69
C ARG A 204 -14.83 -11.43 3.74
N LYS A 205 -15.40 -11.37 4.95
CA LYS A 205 -16.84 -11.14 5.15
C LYS A 205 -17.30 -9.80 4.60
N LYS A 206 -16.54 -8.72 4.81
CA LYS A 206 -16.86 -7.38 4.27
C LYS A 206 -16.87 -7.38 2.74
N ILE A 207 -15.87 -7.98 2.11
CA ILE A 207 -15.77 -8.12 0.64
C ILE A 207 -16.98 -8.86 0.09
N GLN A 208 -17.33 -10.01 0.68
CA GLN A 208 -18.48 -10.83 0.24
C GLN A 208 -19.84 -10.15 0.49
N SER A 209 -19.92 -9.24 1.46
CA SER A 209 -21.16 -8.51 1.77
C SER A 209 -21.41 -7.29 0.86
N PHE A 210 -20.49 -6.98 -0.05
CA PHE A 210 -20.62 -5.81 -0.92
C PHE A 210 -21.83 -5.95 -1.86
N ASN A 211 -22.72 -4.96 -1.82
CA ASN A 211 -23.92 -4.92 -2.64
C ASN A 211 -24.00 -3.57 -3.39
N GLY A 212 -23.15 -3.43 -4.41
CA GLY A 212 -23.12 -2.29 -5.32
C GLY A 212 -23.20 -2.75 -6.77
N ASP A 213 -23.62 -1.84 -7.65
CA ASP A 213 -23.80 -2.13 -9.09
C ASP A 213 -22.47 -2.40 -9.81
N ALA A 214 -21.43 -1.62 -9.48
CA ALA A 214 -20.08 -1.75 -10.02
C ALA A 214 -19.06 -1.04 -9.11
N ILE A 215 -17.81 -1.50 -9.17
CA ILE A 215 -16.67 -0.85 -8.52
C ILE A 215 -15.91 -0.08 -9.58
N ILE A 216 -15.96 1.24 -9.48
CA ILE A 216 -15.39 2.18 -10.45
C ILE A 216 -14.20 2.93 -9.84
N GLY A 217 -14.28 3.23 -8.54
CA GLY A 217 -13.28 4.04 -7.84
C GLY A 217 -12.71 3.34 -6.61
N THR A 218 -11.49 3.71 -6.23
CA THR A 218 -10.81 3.22 -5.02
C THR A 218 -11.58 3.55 -3.75
N THR A 219 -12.31 4.66 -3.72
CA THR A 219 -13.11 5.11 -2.57
C THR A 219 -14.18 4.11 -2.16
N GLN A 220 -14.78 3.37 -3.12
CA GLN A 220 -15.78 2.35 -2.80
C GLN A 220 -15.16 1.16 -2.05
N ILE A 221 -13.92 0.80 -2.38
CA ILE A 221 -13.17 -0.22 -1.64
C ILE A 221 -12.76 0.32 -0.26
N GLU A 222 -12.34 1.58 -0.16
CA GLU A 222 -12.02 2.20 1.11
C GLU A 222 -13.24 2.21 2.05
N ASP A 223 -14.41 2.59 1.54
CA ASP A 223 -15.67 2.55 2.28
C ASP A 223 -16.04 1.13 2.72
N LEU A 224 -15.80 0.13 1.85
CA LEU A 224 -16.00 -1.29 2.18
C LEU A 224 -15.09 -1.72 3.34
N VAL A 225 -13.81 -1.34 3.30
CA VAL A 225 -12.83 -1.66 4.34
C VAL A 225 -13.18 -0.98 5.67
N GLN A 226 -13.55 0.31 5.62
CA GLN A 226 -13.94 1.11 6.77
C GLN A 226 -15.29 0.67 7.37
N GLY A 227 -16.20 0.16 6.53
CA GLY A 227 -17.53 -0.29 6.93
C GLY A 227 -18.35 0.84 7.54
N ARG A 228 -18.72 0.71 8.83
CA ARG A 228 -19.54 1.72 9.54
C ARG A 228 -18.73 2.88 10.09
N LEU A 229 -17.40 2.81 10.08
CA LEU A 229 -16.53 3.82 10.64
C LEU A 229 -16.44 5.02 9.69
N LYS A 230 -17.32 6.00 9.86
CA LYS A 230 -17.21 7.28 9.15
C LYS A 230 -16.19 8.16 9.87
N SER A 231 -14.96 8.16 9.36
CA SER A 231 -13.86 8.97 9.87
C SER A 231 -13.42 9.98 8.82
N VAL A 232 -13.07 11.19 9.25
CA VAL A 232 -12.39 12.15 8.37
C VAL A 232 -10.93 11.71 8.17
N PHE A 233 -10.34 11.03 9.15
CA PHE A 233 -8.99 10.48 9.04
C PHE A 233 -8.98 9.20 8.21
N PRO A 234 -8.00 9.05 7.29
CA PRO A 234 -7.86 7.85 6.48
C PRO A 234 -7.55 6.65 7.36
N LEU A 235 -8.32 5.58 7.19
CA LEU A 235 -8.11 4.29 7.86
C LEU A 235 -7.46 3.25 6.94
N THR A 236 -7.17 3.64 5.70
CA THR A 236 -6.48 2.87 4.66
C THR A 236 -5.30 3.69 4.13
N ASP A 237 -4.28 3.00 3.62
CA ASP A 237 -3.17 3.64 2.89
C ASP A 237 -3.22 3.17 1.43
N TYR A 238 -3.08 4.09 0.47
CA TYR A 238 -3.11 3.77 -0.96
C TYR A 238 -1.70 3.96 -1.53
N VAL A 239 -1.20 2.95 -2.22
CA VAL A 239 0.21 2.90 -2.61
C VAL A 239 0.36 2.36 -4.02
N GLY A 240 1.09 3.09 -4.86
CA GLY A 240 1.37 2.72 -6.24
C GLY A 240 2.59 1.80 -6.39
N ARG A 241 3.28 1.52 -5.28
CA ARG A 241 4.58 0.83 -5.24
C ARG A 241 4.49 -0.61 -4.72
N PRO A 242 4.89 -1.62 -5.54
CA PRO A 242 4.85 -3.02 -5.14
C PRO A 242 5.83 -3.40 -4.02
N ASP A 243 6.97 -2.70 -3.90
CA ASP A 243 7.94 -2.96 -2.84
C ASP A 243 7.41 -2.58 -1.46
N TYR A 244 6.68 -1.47 -1.35
CA TYR A 244 6.04 -1.08 -0.09
C TYR A 244 4.87 -2.01 0.27
N VAL A 245 4.09 -2.46 -0.72
CA VAL A 245 3.06 -3.50 -0.53
C VAL A 245 3.67 -4.78 0.03
N ALA A 246 4.75 -5.28 -0.57
CA ALA A 246 5.45 -6.47 -0.07
C ALA A 246 5.94 -6.27 1.38
N SER A 247 6.49 -5.10 1.71
CA SER A 247 6.92 -4.78 3.07
C SER A 247 5.76 -4.71 4.07
N SER A 248 4.57 -4.29 3.62
CA SER A 248 3.35 -4.20 4.43
C SER A 248 2.73 -5.58 4.68
N LEU A 249 2.71 -6.44 3.67
CA LEU A 249 2.33 -7.85 3.80
C LEU A 249 3.22 -8.57 4.81
N LEU A 250 4.54 -8.39 4.72
CA LEU A 250 5.51 -8.93 5.69
C LEU A 250 5.36 -8.37 7.11
N ALA A 251 4.76 -7.19 7.26
CA ALA A 251 4.44 -6.62 8.57
C ALA A 251 3.19 -7.27 9.20
N GLY A 252 2.41 -8.04 8.45
CA GLY A 252 1.15 -8.66 8.91
C GLY A 252 -0.12 -7.89 8.56
N ARG A 253 -0.07 -7.08 7.49
CA ARG A 253 -1.25 -6.38 6.94
C ARG A 253 -1.81 -7.13 5.74
N PHE A 254 -3.06 -6.86 5.41
CA PHE A 254 -3.65 -7.27 4.14
C PHE A 254 -3.61 -6.13 3.12
N VAL A 255 -3.70 -6.49 1.84
CA VAL A 255 -3.76 -5.56 0.73
C VAL A 255 -4.89 -5.96 -0.21
N ILE A 256 -5.67 -4.98 -0.66
CA ILE A 256 -6.72 -5.17 -1.66
C ILE A 256 -6.29 -4.47 -2.95
N MET A 257 -6.43 -5.17 -4.06
CA MET A 257 -6.27 -4.63 -5.41
C MET A 257 -7.48 -5.00 -6.24
N PHE A 258 -7.79 -4.17 -7.23
CA PHE A 258 -8.90 -4.43 -8.14
C PHE A 258 -8.53 -4.03 -9.56
N ASP A 259 -9.19 -4.66 -10.51
CA ASP A 259 -8.94 -4.44 -11.93
C ASP A 259 -9.39 -3.03 -12.35
N GLY A 260 -8.53 -2.31 -13.08
CA GLY A 260 -8.73 -0.92 -13.46
C GLY A 260 -8.09 0.12 -12.54
N SER A 261 -7.36 -0.27 -11.49
CA SER A 261 -6.68 0.67 -10.58
C SER A 261 -5.18 0.43 -10.47
N PRO A 262 -4.33 1.47 -10.67
CA PRO A 262 -2.88 1.38 -10.51
C PRO A 262 -2.43 1.55 -9.05
N MET A 263 -3.27 1.24 -8.06
CA MET A 263 -2.99 1.46 -6.63
C MET A 263 -3.45 0.27 -5.79
N GLY A 264 -2.63 -0.14 -4.83
CA GLY A 264 -3.00 -1.12 -3.80
C GLY A 264 -3.47 -0.43 -2.51
N ILE A 265 -4.55 -0.94 -1.91
CA ILE A 265 -5.13 -0.43 -0.67
C ILE A 265 -4.67 -1.31 0.50
N ILE A 266 -3.97 -0.73 1.46
CA ILE A 266 -3.35 -1.43 2.60
C ILE A 266 -4.15 -1.16 3.88
N ALA A 267 -4.45 -2.22 4.63
CA ALA A 267 -5.07 -2.14 5.94
C ALA A 267 -4.73 -3.37 6.82
N PRO A 268 -4.87 -3.29 8.16
CA PRO A 268 -5.11 -2.07 8.94
C PRO A 268 -3.84 -1.19 9.04
N ILE A 269 -4.06 0.11 9.18
CA ILE A 269 -3.01 1.11 9.30
C ILE A 269 -3.18 1.98 10.54
N THR A 270 -2.08 2.59 10.97
CA THR A 270 -2.03 3.55 12.07
C THR A 270 -1.52 4.89 11.56
N LEU A 271 -1.73 5.97 12.32
CA LEU A 271 -1.20 7.29 11.97
C LEU A 271 0.32 7.26 11.74
N PHE A 272 1.06 6.53 12.57
CA PHE A 272 2.51 6.36 12.42
C PHE A 272 2.90 5.56 11.17
N SER A 273 1.99 4.78 10.60
CA SER A 273 2.23 4.10 9.33
C SER A 273 2.02 5.04 8.14
N LEU A 274 0.98 5.88 8.18
CA LEU A 274 0.68 6.88 7.13
C LEU A 274 1.74 7.96 6.96
N ILE A 275 2.54 8.22 8.00
CA ILE A 275 3.64 9.19 7.96
C ILE A 275 4.90 8.59 7.32
N LYS A 276 4.96 7.27 7.14
CA LYS A 276 6.10 6.61 6.47
C LYS A 276 5.99 6.79 4.96
N SER A 277 7.14 6.92 4.31
CA SER A 277 7.24 6.90 2.85
C SER A 277 7.76 5.53 2.39
N PRO A 278 7.34 5.04 1.21
CA PRO A 278 7.99 3.92 0.53
C PRO A 278 9.50 4.08 0.36
N GLU A 279 10.00 5.31 0.17
CA GLU A 279 11.44 5.57 0.05
C GLU A 279 12.21 5.37 1.36
N ASP A 280 11.51 5.40 2.50
CA ASP A 280 12.13 5.24 3.81
C ASP A 280 12.92 3.93 3.88
N SER A 281 12.57 2.87 3.14
CA SER A 281 13.31 1.60 3.17
C SER A 281 14.71 1.70 2.56
N ASN A 282 14.89 2.59 1.57
CA ASN A 282 16.07 2.65 0.70
C ASN A 282 17.11 3.70 1.13
N MET A 283 16.74 4.55 2.09
CA MET A 283 17.62 5.57 2.67
C MET A 283 18.30 5.08 3.97
N PRO A 284 19.45 5.67 4.36
CA PRO A 284 20.07 5.42 5.65
C PRO A 284 19.17 5.77 6.84
N PHE A 285 19.27 5.00 7.94
CA PHE A 285 18.37 5.13 9.09
C PHE A 285 18.38 6.52 9.76
N HIS A 286 19.51 7.23 9.76
CA HIS A 286 19.66 8.55 10.39
C HIS A 286 18.93 9.63 9.58
N ILE A 287 18.98 9.58 8.24
CA ILE A 287 18.23 10.50 7.36
C ILE A 287 16.73 10.26 7.54
N VAL A 288 16.30 9.00 7.50
CA VAL A 288 14.88 8.64 7.65
C VAL A 288 14.33 9.06 9.02
N SER A 289 15.14 8.95 10.06
CA SER A 289 14.78 9.38 11.40
C SER A 289 14.49 10.89 11.48
N VAL A 290 15.34 11.72 10.87
CA VAL A 290 15.11 13.16 10.77
C VAL A 290 13.89 13.46 9.92
N GLN A 291 13.73 12.79 8.78
CA GLN A 291 12.56 12.97 7.91
C GLN A 291 11.26 12.61 8.63
N ARG A 292 11.19 11.50 9.37
CA ARG A 292 10.00 11.12 10.14
C ARG A 292 9.67 12.14 11.22
N PHE A 293 10.68 12.63 11.93
CA PHE A 293 10.49 13.71 12.89
C PHE A 293 9.90 14.95 12.22
N LEU A 294 10.45 15.37 11.07
CA LEU A 294 9.95 16.50 10.29
C LEU A 294 8.49 16.30 9.84
N ARG A 295 8.11 15.11 9.38
CA ARG A 295 6.73 14.81 8.96
C ARG A 295 5.76 14.81 10.14
N ILE A 296 6.17 14.32 11.31
CA ILE A 296 5.36 14.36 12.53
C ILE A 296 5.21 15.82 12.99
N SER A 297 6.30 16.58 13.10
CA SER A 297 6.20 18.01 13.42
C SER A 297 5.39 18.78 12.37
N GLY A 298 5.54 18.41 11.09
CA GLY A 298 4.82 18.98 9.97
C GLY A 298 3.32 18.77 10.09
N LEU A 299 2.89 17.56 10.45
CA LEU A 299 1.49 17.25 10.74
C LEU A 299 0.93 18.16 11.87
N PHE A 300 1.65 18.29 12.99
CA PHE A 300 1.23 19.16 14.09
C PHE A 300 1.16 20.64 13.68
N ILE A 301 2.20 21.15 13.01
CA ILE A 301 2.26 22.54 12.53
C ILE A 301 1.12 22.80 11.53
N ALA A 302 0.92 21.90 10.57
CA ALA A 302 -0.10 22.04 9.53
C ALA A 302 -1.53 22.05 10.10
N MET A 303 -1.81 21.32 11.18
CA MET A 303 -3.13 21.33 11.82
C MET A 303 -3.33 22.51 12.77
N PHE A 304 -2.33 22.83 13.60
CA PHE A 304 -2.54 23.67 14.78
C PHE A 304 -1.96 25.08 14.67
N LEU A 305 -0.92 25.31 13.86
CA LEU A 305 -0.21 26.60 13.84
C LEU A 305 -1.12 27.80 13.50
N PRO A 306 -2.02 27.76 12.50
CA PRO A 306 -2.86 28.92 12.17
C PRO A 306 -3.81 29.28 13.30
N GLY A 307 -4.51 28.30 13.87
CA GLY A 307 -5.42 28.52 14.97
C GLY A 307 -4.70 28.95 16.25
N PHE A 308 -3.50 28.42 16.51
CA PHE A 308 -2.66 28.86 17.62
C PHE A 308 -2.22 30.33 17.44
N TYR A 309 -1.73 30.69 16.25
CA TYR A 309 -1.31 32.05 15.93
C TYR A 309 -2.44 33.06 16.11
N VAL A 310 -3.63 32.78 15.57
CA VAL A 310 -4.80 33.64 15.71
C VAL A 310 -5.24 33.78 17.17
N ALA A 311 -5.29 32.67 17.93
CA ALA A 311 -5.65 32.68 19.34
C ALA A 311 -4.68 33.55 20.19
N LEU A 312 -3.38 33.42 19.93
CA LEU A 312 -2.33 34.13 20.66
C LEU A 312 -2.37 35.63 20.34
N THR A 313 -2.39 35.98 19.05
CA THR A 313 -2.29 37.37 18.58
C THR A 313 -3.60 38.16 18.69
N THR A 314 -4.75 37.50 18.83
CA THR A 314 -6.04 38.20 19.00
C THR A 314 -6.45 38.31 20.46
N PHE A 315 -6.20 37.27 21.28
CA PHE A 315 -6.76 37.19 22.63
C PHE A 315 -5.72 37.16 23.75
N ASN A 316 -4.48 36.73 23.49
CA ASN A 316 -3.47 36.47 24.53
C ASN A 316 -2.12 37.11 24.16
N LEU A 317 -2.14 38.41 23.83
CA LEU A 317 -0.96 39.17 23.40
C LEU A 317 0.17 39.20 24.43
N GLU A 318 -0.19 39.14 25.72
CA GLU A 318 0.75 39.18 26.86
C GLU A 318 1.71 37.99 26.90
N GLN A 319 1.39 36.89 26.22
CA GLN A 319 2.23 35.69 26.14
C GLN A 319 3.34 35.83 25.09
N ILE A 320 3.31 36.87 24.26
CA ILE A 320 4.30 37.11 23.20
C ILE A 320 5.42 38.00 23.75
N PRO A 321 6.71 37.64 23.56
CA PRO A 321 7.82 38.51 23.93
C PRO A 321 7.67 39.91 23.31
N THR A 322 7.91 40.96 24.10
CA THR A 322 7.67 42.35 23.69
C THR A 322 8.34 42.76 22.36
N PRO A 323 9.56 42.30 22.00
CA PRO A 323 10.15 42.65 20.70
C PRO A 323 9.40 42.04 19.51
N LEU A 324 8.90 40.81 19.68
CA LEU A 324 8.15 40.11 18.64
C LEU A 324 6.75 40.75 18.49
N LEU A 325 6.11 41.08 19.62
CA LEU A 325 4.83 41.77 19.62
C LEU A 325 4.91 43.12 18.91
N ALA A 326 5.95 43.93 19.17
CA ALA A 326 6.16 45.21 18.50
C ALA A 326 6.27 45.04 16.97
N THR A 327 7.00 44.02 16.52
CA THR A 327 7.11 43.68 15.09
C THR A 327 5.76 43.34 14.49
N ILE A 328 4.97 42.49 15.16
CA ILE A 328 3.63 42.10 14.70
C ILE A 328 2.72 43.34 14.61
N MET A 329 2.67 44.17 15.65
CA MET A 329 1.82 45.36 15.67
C MET A 329 2.20 46.37 14.60
N ASN A 330 3.49 46.65 14.42
CA ASN A 330 3.98 47.55 13.36
C ASN A 330 3.63 47.04 11.97
N SER A 331 3.73 45.73 11.75
CA SER A 331 3.41 45.09 10.47
C SER A 331 1.91 45.14 10.09
N ARG A 332 1.06 45.58 11.02
CA ARG A 332 -0.40 45.62 10.86
C ARG A 332 -0.98 47.02 10.78
N ILE A 333 -0.15 48.06 10.90
CA ILE A 333 -0.61 49.45 10.81
C ILE A 333 -1.20 49.69 9.41
N GLY A 334 -2.47 50.11 9.37
CA GLY A 334 -3.17 50.42 8.12
C GLY A 334 -3.88 49.23 7.45
N LEU A 335 -3.88 48.04 8.04
CA LEU A 335 -4.62 46.90 7.50
C LEU A 335 -6.12 46.97 7.85
N PRO A 336 -7.03 46.71 6.88
CA PRO A 336 -8.48 46.83 7.08
C PRO A 336 -9.10 45.60 7.76
N PHE A 337 -8.41 44.45 7.78
CA PHE A 337 -8.98 43.17 8.22
C PHE A 337 -8.53 42.75 9.63
N SER A 338 -9.44 42.08 10.34
CA SER A 338 -9.13 41.42 11.62
C SER A 338 -8.18 40.23 11.41
N ILE A 339 -7.41 39.86 12.44
CA ILE A 339 -6.44 38.74 12.39
C ILE A 339 -7.12 37.43 11.94
N PRO A 340 -8.30 37.05 12.47
CA PRO A 340 -8.98 35.84 12.01
C PRO A 340 -9.32 35.89 10.52
N LEU A 341 -9.91 37.00 10.06
CA LEU A 341 -10.36 37.16 8.67
C LEU A 341 -9.17 37.15 7.70
N GLU A 342 -8.09 37.82 8.07
CA GLU A 342 -6.82 37.80 7.35
C GLU A 342 -6.29 36.36 7.20
N CYS A 343 -6.32 35.57 8.27
CA CYS A 343 -5.87 34.18 8.25
C CYS A 343 -6.75 33.30 7.35
N PHE A 344 -8.09 33.42 7.46
CA PHE A 344 -9.02 32.70 6.59
C PHE A 344 -8.81 33.03 5.12
N LEU A 345 -8.68 34.33 4.79
CA LEU A 345 -8.44 34.77 3.42
C LEU A 345 -7.14 34.22 2.87
N MET A 346 -6.04 34.30 3.64
CA MET A 346 -4.74 33.82 3.21
C MET A 346 -4.72 32.30 3.04
N LEU A 347 -5.31 31.54 3.97
CA LEU A 347 -5.44 30.09 3.82
C LEU A 347 -6.28 29.72 2.59
N PHE A 348 -7.39 30.42 2.36
CA PHE A 348 -8.24 30.20 1.19
C PHE A 348 -7.47 30.47 -0.12
N LEU A 349 -6.78 31.61 -0.23
CA LEU A 349 -5.99 31.96 -1.41
C LEU A 349 -4.91 30.93 -1.70
N PHE A 350 -4.15 30.52 -0.68
CA PHE A 350 -3.10 29.50 -0.83
C PHE A 350 -3.68 28.13 -1.19
N GLN A 351 -4.85 27.76 -0.66
CA GLN A 351 -5.49 26.49 -0.97
C GLN A 351 -6.01 26.45 -2.41
N VAL A 352 -6.68 27.51 -2.87
CA VAL A 352 -7.12 27.65 -4.27
C VAL A 352 -5.92 27.57 -5.20
N PHE A 353 -4.83 28.24 -4.82
CA PHE A 353 -3.62 28.25 -5.62
C PHE A 353 -2.96 26.86 -5.71
N HIS A 354 -2.90 26.15 -4.59
CA HIS A 354 -2.36 24.80 -4.54
C HIS A 354 -3.21 23.83 -5.37
N GLU A 355 -4.54 23.86 -5.22
CA GLU A 355 -5.45 23.02 -6.01
C GLU A 355 -5.26 23.28 -7.51
N ALA A 356 -5.19 24.56 -7.93
CA ALA A 356 -4.92 24.91 -9.33
C ALA A 356 -3.55 24.37 -9.80
N GLY A 357 -2.52 24.45 -8.96
CA GLY A 357 -1.18 23.93 -9.25
C GLY A 357 -1.14 22.42 -9.46
N THR A 358 -1.90 21.64 -8.68
CA THR A 358 -1.93 20.17 -8.80
C THR A 358 -2.61 19.66 -10.09
N ARG A 359 -3.45 20.48 -10.73
CA ARG A 359 -4.10 20.14 -12.00
C ARG A 359 -3.25 20.45 -13.24
N LEU A 360 -2.15 21.18 -13.06
CA LEU A 360 -1.21 21.49 -14.14
C LEU A 360 -0.17 20.37 -14.30
N PRO A 361 0.38 20.17 -15.51
CA PRO A 361 1.46 19.20 -15.73
C PRO A 361 2.63 19.43 -14.76
N LYS A 362 3.23 18.36 -14.22
CA LYS A 362 4.30 18.41 -13.18
C LYS A 362 5.30 19.57 -13.33
N PRO A 363 5.96 19.82 -14.48
CA PRO A 363 6.94 20.90 -14.61
C PRO A 363 6.34 22.31 -14.52
N VAL A 364 5.08 22.48 -14.95
CA VAL A 364 4.36 23.76 -14.87
C VAL A 364 3.74 23.93 -13.49
N GLY A 365 3.14 22.89 -12.92
CA GLY A 365 2.48 22.91 -11.62
C GLY A 365 3.41 23.30 -10.47
N GLN A 366 4.65 22.79 -10.46
CA GLN A 366 5.66 23.19 -9.46
C GLN A 366 6.04 24.67 -9.61
N THR A 367 6.29 25.12 -10.84
CA THR A 367 6.67 26.51 -11.12
C THR A 367 5.55 27.47 -10.74
N VAL A 368 4.31 27.16 -11.12
CA VAL A 368 3.14 27.95 -10.74
C VAL A 368 3.02 27.96 -9.22
N THR A 369 2.99 26.81 -8.54
CA THR A 369 2.85 26.74 -7.07
C THR A 369 3.89 27.59 -6.31
N VAL A 370 5.14 27.64 -6.78
CA VAL A 370 6.19 28.48 -6.18
C VAL A 370 5.99 29.95 -6.53
N VAL A 371 5.84 30.28 -7.81
CA VAL A 371 5.79 31.65 -8.30
C VAL A 371 4.53 32.35 -7.83
N GLY A 372 3.36 31.73 -7.94
CA GLY A 372 2.14 32.38 -7.48
C GLY A 372 1.99 32.38 -5.96
N GLY A 373 2.60 31.44 -5.21
CA GLY A 373 2.69 31.57 -3.75
C GLY A 373 3.46 32.82 -3.33
N LEU A 374 4.59 33.09 -4.00
CA LEU A 374 5.39 34.30 -3.79
C LEU A 374 4.66 35.56 -4.24
N ILE A 375 4.12 35.58 -5.47
CA ILE A 375 3.45 36.75 -6.05
C ILE A 375 2.17 37.08 -5.28
N VAL A 376 1.35 36.09 -4.92
CA VAL A 376 0.12 36.31 -4.15
C VAL A 376 0.46 36.83 -2.76
N GLY A 377 1.46 36.25 -2.08
CA GLY A 377 1.88 36.73 -0.77
C GLY A 377 2.38 38.18 -0.81
N ASP A 378 3.28 38.47 -1.73
CA ASP A 378 3.89 39.79 -1.89
C ASP A 378 2.89 40.85 -2.39
N ALA A 379 2.00 40.49 -3.32
CA ALA A 379 0.91 41.35 -3.77
C ALA A 379 -0.10 41.60 -2.65
N ALA A 380 -0.46 40.59 -1.85
CA ALA A 380 -1.38 40.76 -0.72
C ALA A 380 -0.79 41.67 0.36
N ILE A 381 0.53 41.60 0.61
CA ILE A 381 1.23 42.54 1.51
C ILE A 381 1.18 43.96 0.94
N ARG A 382 1.59 44.16 -0.32
CA ARG A 382 1.60 45.50 -0.95
C ARG A 382 0.22 46.12 -1.11
N ALA A 383 -0.80 45.30 -1.36
CA ALA A 383 -2.18 45.74 -1.44
C ALA A 383 -2.79 46.08 -0.06
N GLY A 384 -2.05 45.88 1.04
CA GLY A 384 -2.55 46.12 2.39
C GLY A 384 -3.66 45.15 2.79
N VAL A 385 -3.72 43.97 2.17
CA VAL A 385 -4.73 42.93 2.45
C VAL A 385 -4.29 42.08 3.65
N THR A 386 -2.99 41.86 3.80
CA THR A 386 -2.40 41.03 4.87
C THR A 386 -1.07 41.60 5.33
N SER A 387 -0.66 41.22 6.54
CA SER A 387 0.62 41.50 7.15
C SER A 387 1.68 40.47 6.73
N PRO A 388 2.97 40.88 6.62
CA PRO A 388 4.08 39.96 6.42
C PRO A 388 4.14 38.82 7.44
N THR A 389 3.78 39.08 8.70
CA THR A 389 3.84 38.07 9.77
C THR A 389 2.79 36.97 9.59
N MET A 390 1.57 37.32 9.14
CA MET A 390 0.54 36.34 8.79
C MET A 390 0.93 35.51 7.57
N VAL A 391 1.48 36.14 6.53
CA VAL A 391 1.95 35.43 5.32
C VAL A 391 2.98 34.37 5.69
N VAL A 392 3.93 34.68 6.57
CA VAL A 392 4.92 33.71 7.06
C VAL A 392 4.25 32.56 7.82
N ALA A 393 3.32 32.85 8.74
CA ALA A 393 2.61 31.82 9.50
C ALA A 393 1.83 30.85 8.59
N VAL A 394 1.14 31.40 7.57
CA VAL A 394 0.42 30.61 6.57
C VAL A 394 1.38 29.82 5.68
N ALA A 395 2.46 30.44 5.20
CA ALA A 395 3.46 29.77 4.37
C ALA A 395 4.10 28.57 5.09
N VAL A 396 4.49 28.73 6.37
CA VAL A 396 5.03 27.63 7.18
C VAL A 396 4.00 26.50 7.32
N THR A 397 2.72 26.82 7.52
CA THR A 397 1.64 25.83 7.62
C THR A 397 1.47 25.04 6.31
N ILE A 398 1.48 25.72 5.16
CA ILE A 398 1.35 25.09 3.85
C ILE A 398 2.56 24.21 3.53
N ILE A 399 3.78 24.71 3.77
CA ILE A 399 5.02 23.93 3.60
C ILE A 399 5.02 22.69 4.51
N ALA A 400 4.57 22.83 5.75
CA ALA A 400 4.43 21.71 6.68
C ALA A 400 3.46 20.64 6.15
N THR A 401 2.40 21.05 5.44
CA THR A 401 1.44 20.13 4.80
C THR A 401 2.10 19.30 3.70
N PHE A 402 2.99 19.89 2.91
CA PHE A 402 3.70 19.19 1.83
C PHE A 402 4.71 18.15 2.31
N THR A 403 5.00 18.10 3.61
CA THR A 403 5.79 17.01 4.20
C THR A 403 5.00 15.70 4.29
N LEU A 404 3.67 15.76 4.25
CA LEU A 404 2.80 14.60 4.33
C LEU A 404 2.80 13.83 3.01
N VAL A 405 3.08 12.52 3.08
CA VAL A 405 3.21 11.66 1.90
C VAL A 405 1.83 11.26 1.36
N ASN A 406 0.91 10.92 2.27
CA ASN A 406 -0.45 10.52 1.92
C ASN A 406 -1.32 11.76 1.65
N GLN A 407 -1.89 11.87 0.45
CA GLN A 407 -2.70 13.01 -0.02
C GLN A 407 -4.06 13.07 0.69
N ILE A 408 -4.67 11.93 1.03
CA ILE A 408 -5.92 11.91 1.81
C ILE A 408 -5.65 12.48 3.22
N LEU A 409 -4.51 12.13 3.83
CA LEU A 409 -4.09 12.72 5.11
C LEU A 409 -3.81 14.22 5.00
N SER A 410 -3.21 14.67 3.89
CA SER A 410 -3.00 16.09 3.59
C SER A 410 -4.33 16.85 3.49
N GLY A 411 -5.29 16.32 2.73
CA GLY A 411 -6.64 16.89 2.63
C GLY A 411 -7.39 16.92 3.97
N THR A 412 -7.31 15.83 4.73
CA THR A 412 -7.85 15.75 6.10
C THR A 412 -7.25 16.82 7.01
N THR A 413 -5.94 17.01 6.93
CA THR A 413 -5.20 18.02 7.71
C THR A 413 -5.69 19.43 7.38
N ALA A 414 -6.06 19.72 6.12
CA ALA A 414 -6.64 21.01 5.74
C ALA A 414 -8.04 21.23 6.35
N ILE A 415 -8.88 20.20 6.39
CA ILE A 415 -10.21 20.28 7.04
C ILE A 415 -10.07 20.52 8.54
N ILE A 416 -9.19 19.76 9.21
CA ILE A 416 -8.95 19.90 10.65
C ILE A 416 -8.35 21.26 10.98
N ARG A 417 -7.44 21.78 10.15
CA ARG A 417 -6.90 23.14 10.29
C ARG A 417 -8.00 24.19 10.29
N LEU A 418 -8.98 24.08 9.39
CA LEU A 418 -10.10 25.02 9.34
C LEU A 418 -10.97 24.91 10.59
N TYR A 419 -11.23 23.70 11.08
CA TYR A 419 -11.94 23.46 12.34
C TYR A 419 -11.22 24.09 13.54
N VAL A 420 -9.90 23.89 13.67
CA VAL A 420 -9.08 24.49 14.73
C VAL A 420 -9.10 26.01 14.62
N LEU A 421 -8.90 26.55 13.42
CA LEU A 421 -8.91 27.99 13.18
C LEU A 421 -10.26 28.63 13.54
N LEU A 422 -11.38 27.98 13.19
CA LEU A 422 -12.72 28.47 13.51
C LEU A 422 -12.93 28.58 15.02
N LEU A 423 -12.62 27.52 15.77
CA LEU A 423 -12.75 27.54 17.23
C LEU A 423 -11.80 28.54 17.90
N SER A 424 -10.55 28.62 17.43
CA SER A 424 -9.59 29.63 17.89
C SER A 424 -10.03 31.06 17.60
N SER A 425 -10.72 31.29 16.49
CA SER A 425 -11.18 32.63 16.09
C SER A 425 -12.35 33.10 16.95
N CYS A 426 -13.22 32.19 17.39
CA CYS A 426 -14.38 32.51 18.21
C CYS A 426 -14.07 32.55 19.71
N LEU A 427 -13.23 31.63 20.20
CA LEU A 427 -13.00 31.38 21.63
C LEU A 427 -11.54 31.61 22.06
N GLY A 428 -10.69 32.11 21.17
CA GLY A 428 -9.28 32.35 21.45
C GLY A 428 -8.52 31.09 21.86
N MET A 429 -7.65 31.24 22.86
CA MET A 429 -6.78 30.15 23.35
C MET A 429 -7.59 28.99 23.94
N PHE A 430 -8.74 29.28 24.54
CA PHE A 430 -9.65 28.25 25.04
C PHE A 430 -10.21 27.39 23.89
N GLY A 431 -10.65 28.03 22.80
CA GLY A 431 -11.10 27.34 21.59
C GLY A 431 -10.04 26.46 20.95
N PHE A 432 -8.80 26.95 20.91
CA PHE A 432 -7.66 26.18 20.42
C PHE A 432 -7.48 24.87 21.19
N PHE A 433 -7.43 24.92 22.52
CA PHE A 433 -7.23 23.72 23.33
C PHE A 433 -8.42 22.76 23.22
N ILE A 434 -9.65 23.27 23.16
CA ILE A 434 -10.84 22.43 22.86
C ILE A 434 -10.68 21.72 21.52
N ALA A 435 -10.29 22.44 20.47
CA ALA A 435 -10.10 21.87 19.15
C ALA A 435 -9.01 20.78 19.18
N MET A 436 -7.87 21.07 19.80
CA MET A 436 -6.74 20.16 19.95
C MET A 436 -7.13 18.88 20.69
N PHE A 437 -7.79 19.00 21.85
CA PHE A 437 -8.24 17.84 22.62
C PHE A 437 -9.34 17.07 21.92
N SER A 438 -10.27 17.74 21.23
CA SER A 438 -11.32 17.10 20.44
C SER A 438 -10.72 16.23 19.33
N VAL A 439 -9.73 16.76 18.59
CA VAL A 439 -8.99 16.01 17.56
C VAL A 439 -8.29 14.80 18.20
N LEU A 440 -7.50 15.01 19.26
CA LEU A 440 -6.80 13.91 19.94
C LEU A 440 -7.74 12.81 20.45
N LEU A 441 -8.88 13.18 21.05
CA LEU A 441 -9.89 12.24 21.53
C LEU A 441 -10.54 11.48 20.38
N HIS A 442 -10.79 12.12 19.24
CA HIS A 442 -11.31 11.46 18.05
C HIS A 442 -10.30 10.42 17.54
N LEU A 443 -9.03 10.80 17.37
CA LEU A 443 -7.97 9.87 16.94
C LEU A 443 -7.79 8.68 17.90
N ALA A 444 -7.93 8.90 19.21
CA ALA A 444 -7.80 7.85 20.22
C ALA A 444 -8.95 6.84 20.21
N LYS A 445 -10.13 7.22 19.70
CA LYS A 445 -11.30 6.35 19.56
C LYS A 445 -11.28 5.54 18.26
N LEU A 446 -10.50 5.95 17.27
CA LEU A 446 -10.42 5.27 15.99
C LEU A 446 -9.68 3.94 16.15
N GLU A 447 -10.33 2.88 15.68
CA GLU A 447 -9.81 1.52 15.66
C GLU A 447 -10.21 0.88 14.32
N ASN A 448 -9.27 0.24 13.64
CA ASN A 448 -9.52 -0.45 12.38
C ASN A 448 -9.10 -1.92 12.51
N PHE A 449 -10.03 -2.87 12.33
CA PHE A 449 -9.80 -4.32 12.51
C PHE A 449 -9.13 -4.68 13.85
N GLY A 450 -9.56 -4.06 14.96
CA GLY A 450 -8.98 -4.33 16.28
C GLY A 450 -7.64 -3.63 16.55
N VAL A 451 -7.17 -2.77 15.63
CA VAL A 451 -5.90 -2.06 15.70
C VAL A 451 -6.16 -0.57 16.00
N PRO A 452 -5.75 -0.05 17.16
CA PRO A 452 -5.94 1.36 17.50
C PRO A 452 -5.15 2.28 16.56
N TYR A 453 -5.80 3.32 16.04
CA TYR A 453 -5.22 4.19 15.02
C TYR A 453 -4.02 5.02 15.53
N LEU A 454 -4.04 5.39 16.82
CA LEU A 454 -2.91 6.07 17.49
C LEU A 454 -1.80 5.13 17.97
N ALA A 455 -1.93 3.82 17.78
CA ALA A 455 -0.89 2.91 18.22
C ALA A 455 0.42 3.18 17.43
N PRO A 456 1.58 3.20 18.11
CA PRO A 456 1.84 2.79 19.50
C PRO A 456 1.84 3.93 20.55
N ALA A 457 1.30 5.11 20.23
CA ALA A 457 1.14 6.19 21.22
C ALA A 457 -0.05 5.93 22.16
N SER A 458 -1.11 5.29 21.67
CA SER A 458 -2.24 4.80 22.47
C SER A 458 -2.71 3.44 21.92
N PRO A 459 -2.53 2.33 22.66
CA PRO A 459 -1.89 2.22 23.98
C PRO A 459 -0.39 2.56 23.90
N PHE A 460 0.13 3.24 24.92
CA PHE A 460 1.53 3.68 24.92
C PHE A 460 2.48 2.50 25.11
N ILE A 461 3.16 2.11 24.04
CA ILE A 461 4.20 1.07 24.07
C ILE A 461 5.52 1.77 23.75
N ALA A 462 6.29 2.13 24.79
CA ALA A 462 7.48 2.96 24.66
C ALA A 462 8.45 2.46 23.57
N LYS A 463 8.72 1.16 23.54
CA LYS A 463 9.62 0.55 22.54
C LYS A 463 9.14 0.79 21.10
N ASP A 464 7.87 0.53 20.84
CA ASP A 464 7.27 0.66 19.52
C ASP A 464 7.09 2.13 19.13
N PHE A 465 6.83 3.01 20.10
CA PHE A 465 6.76 4.46 19.92
C PHE A 465 8.07 5.05 19.42
N TRP A 466 9.19 4.72 20.07
CA TRP A 466 10.51 5.15 19.61
C TRP A 466 10.87 4.57 18.25
N GLU A 467 10.42 3.35 17.91
CA GLU A 467 10.61 2.74 16.58
C GLU A 467 9.69 3.34 15.49
N GLY A 468 8.53 3.87 15.89
CA GLY A 468 7.64 4.65 15.04
C GLY A 468 8.26 6.00 14.67
N LEU A 469 8.77 6.71 15.68
CA LEU A 469 9.37 8.04 15.53
C LEU A 469 10.76 8.01 14.88
N PHE A 470 11.63 7.08 15.28
CA PHE A 470 13.00 6.96 14.77
C PHE A 470 13.23 5.59 14.12
N ARG A 471 13.93 5.56 12.98
CA ARG A 471 14.26 4.31 12.30
C ARG A 471 15.53 3.71 12.90
N LYS A 472 15.45 2.45 13.32
CA LYS A 472 16.63 1.66 13.73
C LYS A 472 17.38 1.08 12.52
N PRO A 473 18.68 0.76 12.65
CA PRO A 473 19.41 -0.03 11.66
C PRO A 473 18.69 -1.34 11.29
N VAL A 474 18.74 -1.72 10.01
CA VAL A 474 18.05 -2.91 9.48
C VAL A 474 18.37 -4.18 10.28
N LYS A 475 19.64 -4.34 10.70
CA LYS A 475 20.12 -5.49 11.50
C LYS A 475 19.45 -5.64 12.88
N LEU A 476 18.77 -4.60 13.37
CA LEU A 476 18.11 -4.59 14.68
C LEU A 476 16.59 -4.83 14.59
N PHE A 477 16.02 -4.93 13.38
CA PHE A 477 14.60 -5.30 13.20
C PHE A 477 14.41 -6.79 13.47
N LYS A 478 14.08 -7.14 14.71
CA LYS A 478 13.82 -8.53 15.11
C LYS A 478 12.33 -8.89 15.12
N TYR A 479 11.46 -7.92 15.42
CA TYR A 479 10.04 -8.19 15.68
C TYR A 479 9.12 -7.44 14.72
N ARG A 480 7.93 -7.99 14.49
CA ARG A 480 6.82 -7.34 13.79
C ARG A 480 6.06 -6.40 14.75
N PRO A 481 5.28 -5.43 14.23
CA PRO A 481 4.52 -4.52 15.08
C PRO A 481 3.47 -5.28 15.92
N ARG A 482 3.61 -5.25 17.24
CA ARG A 482 2.74 -6.01 18.17
C ARG A 482 1.27 -5.62 18.09
N VAL A 483 1.00 -4.38 17.68
CA VAL A 483 -0.35 -3.84 17.53
C VAL A 483 -1.18 -4.66 16.52
N LEU A 484 -0.52 -5.28 15.54
CA LEU A 484 -1.19 -6.10 14.51
C LEU A 484 -1.58 -7.50 15.02
N ARG A 485 -1.16 -7.90 16.23
CA ARG A 485 -1.41 -9.23 16.82
C ARG A 485 -1.10 -10.37 15.85
N THR A 486 0.10 -10.32 15.26
CA THR A 486 0.58 -11.29 14.27
C THR A 486 0.71 -12.68 14.86
N GLN A 487 0.50 -13.73 14.04
CA GLN A 487 0.73 -15.11 14.45
C GLN A 487 2.23 -15.38 14.66
N ASP A 488 3.06 -15.00 13.68
CA ASP A 488 4.51 -14.94 13.81
C ASP A 488 4.95 -13.52 14.18
N ASP A 489 5.52 -13.36 15.36
CA ASP A 489 6.02 -12.08 15.88
C ASP A 489 7.44 -11.74 15.40
N THR A 490 8.20 -12.69 14.83
CA THR A 490 9.62 -12.55 14.51
C THR A 490 9.90 -12.42 13.02
N ARG A 491 10.70 -11.42 12.63
CA ARG A 491 11.10 -11.23 11.22
C ARG A 491 12.16 -12.23 10.75
N LYS A 492 12.55 -13.17 11.60
CA LYS A 492 13.46 -14.27 11.25
C LYS A 492 12.56 -15.44 10.90
N GLY A 493 12.75 -16.03 9.72
CA GLY A 493 12.04 -17.24 9.33
C GLY A 493 12.61 -18.46 10.04
N ASP A 494 12.39 -18.53 11.36
CA ASP A 494 12.73 -19.66 12.21
C ASP A 494 11.47 -20.49 12.54
#